data_AF-A0A523Q1C5-F1
#
_entry.id   AF-A0A523Q1C5-F1
#
_cell.length_a   1.000
_cell.length_b   1.000
_cell.length_c   1.000
_cell.angle_alpha   90.00
_cell.angle_beta   90.00
_cell.angle_gamma   90.00
#
_symmetry.space_group_name_H-M   'P 1'
#
loop_
_entity.id
_entity.type
_entity.pdbx_description
1 polymer ?
#
loop_
_entity_poly.entity_id
_entity_poly.type
_entity_poly.pdbx_seq_one_letter_code
_entity_poly.pdbx_strand_id
1 'polypeptide(L)'
;MAVAAALAAGVGDVGMGLEAAAKAFGLDFVPLMEEDYFLVCLKDALEHPAVQKLCEVLHAPTWAHVLEDLPGYERADSGDVLSLTRALPWWDFKAPSKPAAKAAAAKKRASS
;
A
#
# COMPACT_ATOMS: atom_id res chain seq x y z
N MET A 1 5.56 -7.24 -17.06
CA MET A 1 4.71 -7.70 -18.19
C MET A 1 5.23 -8.95 -18.91
N ALA A 2 6.16 -9.73 -18.34
CA ALA A 2 6.77 -10.87 -19.04
C ALA A 2 5.77 -12.00 -19.36
N VAL A 3 4.84 -12.29 -18.44
CA VAL A 3 3.83 -13.35 -18.64
C VAL A 3 2.88 -13.00 -19.80
N ALA A 4 2.32 -11.79 -19.83
CA ALA A 4 1.46 -11.35 -20.92
C ALA A 4 2.19 -11.36 -22.28
N ALA A 5 3.44 -10.91 -22.33
CA ALA A 5 4.25 -10.99 -23.55
C ALA A 5 4.49 -12.43 -24.02
N ALA A 6 4.75 -13.35 -23.09
CA ALA A 6 4.95 -14.77 -23.40
C ALA A 6 3.67 -15.41 -23.98
N LEU A 7 2.52 -15.15 -23.37
CA LEU A 7 1.23 -15.65 -23.86
C LEU A 7 0.88 -15.08 -25.23
N ALA A 8 1.09 -13.78 -25.45
CA ALA A 8 0.89 -13.15 -26.75
C ALA A 8 1.84 -13.70 -27.83
N ALA A 9 3.01 -14.21 -27.44
CA ALA A 9 3.96 -14.90 -28.33
C ALA A 9 3.63 -16.40 -28.52
N GLY A 10 2.53 -16.90 -27.95
CA GLY A 10 2.12 -18.31 -28.02
C GLY A 10 2.90 -19.23 -27.08
N VAL A 11 3.65 -18.68 -26.13
CA VAL A 11 4.41 -19.43 -25.13
C VAL A 11 3.51 -19.69 -23.91
N GLY A 12 2.57 -20.62 -24.08
CA GLY A 12 1.61 -21.05 -23.07
C GLY A 12 0.17 -20.61 -23.37
N ASP A 13 -0.79 -21.26 -22.70
CA ASP A 13 -2.23 -21.05 -22.93
C ASP A 13 -2.86 -20.07 -21.93
N VAL A 14 -2.38 -20.06 -20.68
CA VAL A 14 -2.91 -19.24 -19.58
C VAL A 14 -1.80 -18.80 -18.63
N GLY A 15 -2.00 -17.68 -17.94
CA GLY A 15 -1.08 -17.18 -16.92
C GLY A 15 -1.74 -16.19 -15.98
N MET A 16 -1.17 -16.01 -14.79
CA MET A 16 -1.63 -15.02 -13.82
C MET A 16 -1.04 -13.64 -14.12
N GLY A 17 -1.85 -12.59 -14.00
CA GLY A 17 -1.42 -11.22 -14.21
C GLY A 17 -2.53 -10.21 -13.97
N LEU A 18 -2.18 -8.93 -14.08
CA LEU A 18 -3.10 -7.81 -13.96
C LEU A 18 -3.91 -7.63 -15.25
N GLU A 19 -5.16 -7.17 -15.12
CA GLU A 19 -6.04 -6.86 -16.26
C GLU A 19 -5.40 -5.85 -17.22
N ALA A 20 -4.73 -4.81 -16.69
CA ALA A 20 -3.98 -3.84 -17.48
C ALA A 20 -2.97 -4.51 -18.42
N ALA A 21 -2.31 -5.58 -17.96
CA ALA A 21 -1.32 -6.28 -18.75
C ALA A 21 -1.96 -7.16 -19.85
N ALA A 22 -3.08 -7.81 -19.57
CA ALA A 22 -3.84 -8.53 -20.58
C ALA A 22 -4.32 -7.58 -21.69
N LYS A 23 -4.93 -6.45 -21.31
CA LYS A 23 -5.43 -5.42 -22.26
C LYS A 23 -4.31 -4.86 -23.13
N ALA A 24 -3.16 -4.52 -22.54
CA ALA A 24 -2.02 -3.97 -23.28
C ALA A 24 -1.46 -4.93 -24.35
N PHE A 25 -1.63 -6.25 -24.16
CA PHE A 25 -1.18 -7.28 -25.09
C PHE A 25 -2.31 -7.88 -25.94
N GLY A 26 -3.54 -7.34 -25.85
CA GLY A 26 -4.70 -7.82 -26.60
C GLY A 26 -5.15 -9.24 -26.21
N LEU A 27 -4.86 -9.65 -24.97
CA LEU A 27 -5.24 -10.96 -24.44
C LEU A 27 -6.61 -10.87 -23.76
N ASP A 28 -7.36 -11.96 -23.81
CA ASP A 28 -8.56 -12.14 -22.99
C ASP A 28 -8.19 -12.17 -21.50
N PHE A 29 -9.09 -11.67 -20.66
CA PHE A 29 -8.89 -11.63 -19.20
C PHE A 29 -10.10 -12.22 -18.47
N VAL A 30 -9.83 -13.07 -17.49
CA VAL A 30 -10.84 -13.64 -16.59
C VAL A 30 -10.52 -13.18 -15.16
N PRO A 31 -11.36 -12.36 -14.52
CA PRO A 31 -11.12 -11.89 -13.17
C PRO A 31 -11.23 -13.05 -12.16
N LEU A 32 -10.20 -13.24 -11.34
CA LEU A 32 -10.15 -14.30 -10.32
C LEU A 32 -10.15 -13.75 -8.88
N MET A 33 -9.47 -12.61 -8.67
CA MET A 33 -9.27 -12.00 -7.36
C MET A 33 -9.02 -10.50 -7.53
N GLU A 34 -9.51 -9.72 -6.57
CA GLU A 34 -9.18 -8.31 -6.40
C GLU A 34 -7.99 -8.17 -5.43
N GLU A 35 -7.06 -7.28 -5.75
CA GLU A 35 -5.86 -7.05 -4.94
C GLU A 35 -5.93 -5.67 -4.29
N ASP A 36 -6.00 -5.65 -2.95
CA ASP A 36 -5.98 -4.41 -2.17
C ASP A 36 -4.55 -3.91 -1.94
N TYR A 37 -4.27 -2.69 -2.41
CA TYR A 37 -2.97 -2.03 -2.23
C TYR A 37 -3.01 -1.05 -1.06
N PHE A 38 -2.18 -1.29 -0.04
CA PHE A 38 -2.07 -0.42 1.14
C PHE A 38 -0.71 0.27 1.21
N LEU A 39 -0.71 1.55 1.57
CA LEU A 39 0.50 2.25 2.01
C LEU A 39 0.59 2.18 3.54
N VAL A 40 1.65 1.56 4.07
CA VAL A 40 1.83 1.35 5.51
C VAL A 40 2.84 2.33 6.09
N CYS A 41 2.48 2.98 7.19
CA CYS A 41 3.38 3.82 7.97
C CYS A 41 3.19 3.63 9.48
N LEU A 42 4.16 4.11 10.27
CA LEU A 42 3.99 4.20 11.73
C LEU A 42 2.96 5.27 12.06
N LYS A 43 2.32 5.13 13.23
CA LYS A 43 1.30 6.08 13.70
C LYS A 43 1.80 7.52 13.77
N ASP A 44 3.03 7.72 14.24
CA ASP A 44 3.63 9.05 14.38
C ASP A 44 3.88 9.73 13.01
N ALA A 45 3.99 8.96 11.94
CA ALA A 45 4.14 9.50 10.59
C ALA A 45 2.84 10.11 10.04
N LEU A 46 1.67 9.76 10.59
CA LEU A 46 0.38 10.30 10.16
C LEU A 46 0.25 11.81 10.42
N GLU A 47 0.96 12.32 11.42
CA GLU A 47 0.99 13.76 11.73
C GLU A 47 1.99 14.52 10.84
N HIS A 48 2.81 13.81 10.05
CA HIS A 48 3.76 14.45 9.17
C HIS A 48 3.02 15.18 8.03
N PRO A 49 3.32 16.46 7.76
CA PRO A 49 2.58 17.25 6.75
C PRO A 49 2.55 16.61 5.36
N ALA A 50 3.63 15.91 4.97
CA ALA A 50 3.68 15.21 3.69
C ALA A 50 2.68 14.04 3.61
N VAL A 51 2.46 13.31 4.71
CA VAL A 51 1.51 12.20 4.76
C VAL A 51 0.08 12.72 4.74
N GLN A 52 -0.19 13.78 5.50
CA GLN A 52 -1.49 14.47 5.45
C GLN A 52 -1.79 14.97 4.04
N LYS A 53 -0.80 15.57 3.36
CA LYS A 53 -0.98 16.06 1.99
C LYS A 53 -1.24 14.92 1.01
N LEU A 54 -0.58 13.78 1.19
CA LEU A 54 -0.84 12.59 0.39
C LEU A 54 -2.27 12.09 0.58
N CYS A 55 -2.74 11.96 1.82
CA CYS A 55 -4.13 11.58 2.10
C CYS A 55 -5.13 12.53 1.43
N GLU A 56 -4.92 13.86 1.55
CA GLU A 56 -5.76 14.86 0.87
C GLU A 56 -5.82 14.65 -0.65
N VAL A 57 -4.68 14.33 -1.29
CA VAL A 57 -4.63 14.08 -2.74
C VAL A 57 -5.39 12.81 -3.11
N LEU A 58 -5.26 11.74 -2.33
CA LEU A 58 -5.97 10.48 -2.57
C LEU A 58 -7.49 10.60 -2.32
N HIS A 59 -7.91 11.51 -1.42
CA HIS A 59 -9.32 11.86 -1.21
C HIS A 59 -9.88 12.79 -2.30
N ALA A 60 -9.04 13.51 -3.04
CA ALA A 60 -9.51 14.46 -4.03
C ALA A 60 -10.29 13.77 -5.16
N PRO A 61 -11.37 14.37 -5.69
CA PRO A 61 -12.09 13.84 -6.85
C PRO A 61 -11.19 13.63 -8.07
N THR A 62 -10.15 14.46 -8.22
CA THR A 62 -9.15 14.32 -9.29
C THR A 62 -8.40 12.98 -9.26
N TRP A 63 -8.34 12.31 -8.10
CA TRP A 63 -7.77 10.97 -8.00
C TRP A 63 -8.58 9.94 -8.76
N ALA A 64 -9.91 10.06 -8.79
CA ALA A 64 -10.77 9.17 -9.56
C ALA A 64 -10.42 9.23 -11.06
N HIS A 65 -10.18 10.43 -11.60
CA HIS A 65 -9.78 10.58 -13.00
C HIS A 65 -8.42 9.93 -13.30
N VAL A 66 -7.47 9.98 -12.35
CA VAL A 66 -6.18 9.29 -12.53
C VAL A 66 -6.37 7.77 -12.58
N LEU A 67 -7.32 7.22 -11.82
CA LEU A 67 -7.63 5.80 -11.82
C LEU A 67 -8.40 5.35 -13.07
N GLU A 68 -9.23 6.22 -13.65
CA GLU A 68 -9.92 5.92 -14.92
C GLU A 68 -8.94 5.64 -16.06
N ASP A 69 -7.75 6.26 -16.04
CA ASP A 69 -6.69 6.02 -17.01
C ASP A 69 -5.90 4.71 -16.75
N LEU A 70 -6.23 3.98 -15.67
CA LEU A 70 -5.56 2.74 -15.27
C LEU A 70 -6.56 1.56 -15.32
N PRO A 71 -6.61 0.81 -16.44
CA PRO A 71 -7.54 -0.30 -16.58
C PRO A 71 -7.36 -1.37 -15.48
N GLY A 72 -8.45 -1.73 -14.82
CA GLY A 72 -8.44 -2.73 -13.73
C GLY A 72 -8.06 -2.16 -12.37
N TYR A 73 -7.92 -0.84 -12.25
CA TYR A 73 -7.80 -0.15 -10.97
C TYR A 73 -9.11 0.54 -10.62
N GLU A 74 -9.50 0.43 -9.36
CA GLU A 74 -10.69 1.08 -8.85
C GLU A 74 -10.36 2.01 -7.68
N ARG A 75 -11.22 3.02 -7.50
CA ARG A 75 -11.14 3.89 -6.34
C ARG A 75 -11.74 3.15 -5.14
N ALA A 76 -10.89 2.43 -4.42
CA ALA A 76 -11.20 1.93 -3.08
C ALA A 76 -11.38 3.09 -2.07
N ASP A 77 -11.35 2.79 -0.77
CA ASP A 77 -11.27 3.75 0.36
C ASP A 77 -9.92 4.54 0.35
N SER A 78 -9.47 5.00 -0.82
CA SER A 78 -8.21 5.69 -1.08
C SER A 78 -8.11 6.95 -0.23
N GLY A 79 -7.01 7.06 0.53
CA GLY A 79 -6.75 8.18 1.43
C GLY A 79 -7.23 7.93 2.87
N ASP A 80 -8.06 6.92 3.12
CA ASP A 80 -8.49 6.58 4.47
C ASP A 80 -7.37 5.95 5.29
N VAL A 81 -7.27 6.40 6.53
CA VAL A 81 -6.33 5.83 7.50
C VAL A 81 -7.00 4.66 8.19
N LEU A 82 -6.50 3.46 7.91
CA LEU A 82 -6.98 2.22 8.51
C LEU A 82 -5.95 1.67 9.51
N SER A 83 -6.42 1.06 10.59
CA SER A 83 -5.53 0.23 11.42
C SER A 83 -5.19 -1.06 10.68
N LEU A 84 -3.98 -1.58 10.85
CA LEU A 84 -3.56 -2.84 10.22
C LEU A 84 -4.48 -4.00 10.58
N THR A 85 -4.98 -4.07 11.81
CA THR A 85 -5.94 -5.10 12.24
C THR A 85 -7.31 -4.99 11.57
N ARG A 86 -7.70 -3.80 11.11
CA ARG A 86 -8.94 -3.58 10.35
C ARG A 86 -8.75 -3.93 8.89
N ALA A 87 -7.65 -3.47 8.29
CA ALA A 87 -7.35 -3.71 6.88
C ALA A 87 -6.94 -5.17 6.60
N LEU A 88 -6.23 -5.80 7.55
CA LEU A 88 -5.68 -7.15 7.43
C LEU A 88 -6.13 -7.98 8.65
N PRO A 89 -7.33 -8.62 8.60
CA PRO A 89 -7.88 -9.36 9.74
C PRO A 89 -7.01 -10.54 10.20
N TRP A 90 -6.14 -11.02 9.31
CA TRP A 90 -5.19 -12.09 9.54
C TRP A 90 -3.85 -11.61 10.15
N TRP A 91 -3.66 -10.30 10.31
CA TRP A 91 -2.40 -9.72 10.80
C TRP A 91 -2.34 -9.65 12.33
N ASP A 92 -1.36 -10.35 12.91
CA ASP A 92 -1.03 -10.28 14.34
C ASP A 92 0.32 -9.57 14.55
N PHE A 93 0.26 -8.30 14.97
CA PHE A 93 1.46 -7.52 15.25
C PHE A 93 1.93 -7.76 16.69
N LYS A 94 2.94 -8.61 16.87
CA LYS A 94 3.71 -8.66 18.12
C LYS A 94 4.57 -7.40 18.22
N ALA A 95 4.12 -6.44 19.02
CA ALA A 95 4.87 -5.22 19.28
C ALA A 95 6.31 -5.57 19.74
N PRO A 96 7.35 -4.94 19.16
CA PRO A 96 8.69 -5.05 19.73
C PRO A 96 8.62 -4.52 21.17
N SER A 97 9.18 -5.28 22.12
CA SER A 97 9.25 -4.83 23.51
C SER A 97 10.00 -3.49 23.55
N LYS A 98 9.47 -2.54 24.33
CA LYS A 98 10.14 -1.25 24.58
C LYS A 98 11.62 -1.51 24.86
N PRO A 99 12.57 -0.86 24.15
CA PRO A 99 13.91 -0.75 24.69
C PRO A 99 13.74 -0.08 26.06
N ALA A 100 14.17 -0.77 27.11
CA ALA A 100 14.15 -0.22 28.45
C ALA A 100 14.88 1.12 28.43
N ALA A 101 14.18 2.21 28.73
CA ALA A 101 14.79 3.49 29.01
C ALA A 101 15.64 3.36 30.29
N LYS A 102 16.90 2.92 30.13
CA LYS A 102 18.02 3.20 31.03
C LYS A 102 18.97 4.08 30.20
N ALA A 103 19.32 5.31 30.55
CA ALA A 103 19.41 5.92 31.87
C ALA A 103 19.14 7.43 31.77
N ALA A 104 18.16 7.91 32.53
CA ALA A 104 18.23 9.25 33.10
C ALA A 104 18.94 9.14 34.46
N ALA A 105 19.74 10.17 34.78
CA ALA A 105 20.41 10.43 36.06
C ALA A 105 21.76 9.72 36.32
N ALA A 106 22.83 10.29 35.79
CA ALA A 106 24.14 10.29 36.46
C ALA A 106 24.73 11.70 36.48
N LYS A 107 24.73 12.30 37.69
CA LYS A 107 25.50 13.47 38.16
C LYS A 107 25.14 14.87 37.64
N LYS A 108 23.99 15.41 38.08
CA LYS A 108 23.97 16.73 38.76
C LYS A 108 24.21 16.49 40.25
N ARG A 109 25.44 16.69 40.74
CA ARG A 109 25.85 16.94 42.14
C ARG A 109 27.39 16.83 42.23
N ALA A 110 28.05 17.93 41.92
CA ALA A 110 29.33 18.34 42.51
C ALA A 110 29.34 19.86 42.41
N SER A 111 28.66 20.45 43.39
CA SER A 111 28.63 21.89 43.64
C SER A 111 30.04 22.34 44.00
N SER A 112 30.31 23.57 43.56
CA SER A 112 31.23 24.50 44.20
C SER A 112 30.97 24.66 45.70
#